data_AF-A0A6L7CK89-F1
#
_entry.id   AF-A0A6L7CK89-F1
#
_cell.length_a   1.000
_cell.length_b   1.000
_cell.length_c   1.000
_cell.angle_alpha   90.00
_cell.angle_beta   90.00
_cell.angle_gamma   90.00
#
_symmetry.space_group_name_H-M   'P 1'
#
loop_
_entity.id
_entity.type
_entity.pdbx_description
1 polymer ?
#
loop_
_entity_poly.entity_id
_entity_poly.type
_entity_poly.pdbx_seq_one_letter_code
_entity_poly.pdbx_strand_id
1 'polypeptide(L)'
;AVRTLTGLIEKQHQQAQIISADNVQRLLQRVPGIASLNIIDTQLVENITGHLLRCLAAPVWIAEHRQSSMNNLKAAWPAAFDMSLHFITLLREQLDIPLFDSDLIGLYFACALERHQNERQPIILLSDQNAIATINQLAIERDVLNCRVIIARSLSELVAIREEIEPLLIINNSHYLLEDAVNNYITVKNIITAAGIEQIKHFLATAFIRQQPERFFSAPG
;
A
#
# COMPACT_ATOMS: atom_id res chain seq x y z
N ALA A 1 33.56 8.45 -33.31
CA ALA A 1 32.42 9.38 -33.22
C ALA A 1 31.12 8.70 -33.69
N VAL A 2 30.92 8.44 -34.99
CA VAL A 2 29.66 7.85 -35.51
C VAL A 2 29.39 6.44 -34.98
N ARG A 3 30.38 5.52 -35.02
CA ARG A 3 30.27 4.17 -34.41
C ARG A 3 29.95 4.20 -32.90
N THR A 4 30.39 5.24 -32.20
CA THR A 4 30.20 5.43 -30.76
C THR A 4 28.77 5.89 -30.45
N LEU A 5 28.20 6.75 -31.29
CA LEU A 5 26.80 7.18 -31.21
C LEU A 5 25.81 6.06 -31.58
N THR A 6 26.10 5.27 -32.62
CA THR A 6 25.26 4.12 -33.00
C THR A 6 25.20 3.08 -31.88
N GLY A 7 26.33 2.76 -31.25
CA GLY A 7 26.36 1.84 -30.11
C GLY A 7 25.61 2.35 -28.86
N LEU A 8 25.59 3.67 -28.63
CA LEU A 8 24.80 4.28 -27.55
C LEU A 8 23.29 4.19 -27.83
N ILE A 9 22.87 4.44 -29.07
CA ILE A 9 21.46 4.34 -29.49
C ILE A 9 20.97 2.88 -29.42
N GLU A 10 21.79 1.92 -29.86
CA GLU A 10 21.46 0.49 -29.76
C GLU A 10 21.32 0.04 -28.30
N LYS A 11 22.24 0.46 -27.42
CA LYS A 11 22.14 0.19 -25.97
C LYS A 11 20.88 0.79 -25.35
N GLN A 12 20.56 2.03 -25.70
CA GLN A 12 19.35 2.73 -25.23
C GLN A 12 18.08 2.04 -25.72
N HIS A 13 18.05 1.55 -26.96
CA HIS A 13 16.91 0.82 -27.52
C HIS A 13 16.72 -0.53 -26.82
N GLN A 14 17.80 -1.27 -26.56
CA GLN A 14 17.76 -2.51 -25.78
C GLN A 14 17.24 -2.26 -24.36
N GLN A 15 17.73 -1.21 -23.69
CA GLN A 15 17.25 -0.83 -22.35
C GLN A 15 15.75 -0.47 -22.36
N ALA A 16 15.27 0.25 -23.39
CA ALA A 16 13.86 0.61 -23.50
C ALA A 16 12.93 -0.61 -23.66
N GLN A 17 13.39 -1.66 -24.35
CA GLN A 17 12.64 -2.92 -24.47
C GLN A 17 12.60 -3.72 -23.16
N ILE A 18 13.61 -3.55 -22.31
CA ILE A 18 13.72 -4.20 -21.00
C ILE A 18 12.86 -3.47 -19.96
N ILE A 19 12.69 -2.15 -20.05
CA ILE A 19 11.87 -1.40 -19.10
C ILE A 19 10.38 -1.64 -19.39
N SER A 20 9.78 -2.54 -18.61
CA SER A 20 8.35 -2.84 -18.61
C SER A 20 7.79 -2.81 -17.20
N ALA A 21 6.46 -2.63 -17.07
CA ALA A 21 5.76 -2.69 -15.79
C ALA A 21 6.06 -3.99 -15.03
N ASP A 22 6.08 -5.14 -15.73
CA ASP A 22 6.40 -6.44 -15.14
C ASP A 22 7.84 -6.51 -14.61
N ASN A 23 8.81 -5.98 -15.36
CA ASN A 23 10.21 -5.95 -14.93
C ASN A 23 10.37 -5.04 -13.70
N VAL A 24 9.73 -3.86 -13.72
CA VAL A 24 9.74 -2.92 -12.59
C VAL A 24 9.08 -3.54 -11.36
N GLN A 25 7.93 -4.19 -11.51
CA GLN A 25 7.24 -4.87 -10.41
C GLN A 25 8.09 -5.99 -9.82
N ARG A 26 8.74 -6.83 -10.65
CA ARG A 26 9.66 -7.88 -10.18
C ARG A 26 10.85 -7.32 -9.42
N LEU A 27 11.40 -6.18 -9.84
CA LEU A 27 12.48 -5.51 -9.12
C LEU A 27 11.99 -4.89 -7.80
N LEU A 28 10.81 -4.26 -7.83
CA LEU A 28 10.19 -3.71 -6.63
C LEU A 28 10.01 -4.80 -5.58
N GLN A 29 9.46 -5.97 -5.93
CA GLN A 29 9.28 -7.10 -5.02
C GLN A 29 10.58 -7.58 -4.32
N ARG A 30 11.75 -7.27 -4.89
CA ARG A 30 13.06 -7.63 -4.33
C ARG A 30 13.64 -6.55 -3.41
N VAL A 31 13.00 -5.38 -3.29
CA VAL A 31 13.42 -4.31 -2.38
C VAL A 31 13.22 -4.77 -0.93
N PRO A 32 14.26 -4.71 -0.08
CA PRO A 32 14.14 -5.11 1.32
C PRO A 32 13.03 -4.33 2.05
N GLY A 33 12.18 -5.04 2.80
CA GLY A 33 11.12 -4.44 3.62
C GLY A 33 9.87 -3.95 2.85
N ILE A 34 9.87 -3.96 1.51
CA ILE A 34 8.69 -3.52 0.74
C ILE A 34 7.54 -4.53 0.85
N ALA A 35 7.90 -5.83 0.92
CA ALA A 35 7.06 -6.98 1.25
C ALA A 35 6.11 -6.68 2.41
N SER A 36 6.76 -6.24 3.49
CA SER A 36 6.13 -5.94 4.77
C SER A 36 5.48 -4.56 4.83
N LEU A 37 5.29 -3.86 3.71
CA LEU A 37 4.57 -2.59 3.67
C LEU A 37 3.39 -2.63 2.68
N ASN A 38 3.36 -3.60 1.76
CA ASN A 38 2.32 -3.75 0.73
C ASN A 38 2.09 -2.48 -0.13
N ILE A 39 3.13 -1.67 -0.32
CA ILE A 39 3.03 -0.40 -1.04
C ILE A 39 3.14 -0.52 -2.56
N ILE A 40 3.30 -1.74 -3.08
CA ILE A 40 3.40 -1.99 -4.53
C ILE A 40 2.00 -2.03 -5.11
N ASP A 41 1.54 -0.88 -5.61
CA ASP A 41 0.31 -0.75 -6.38
C ASP A 41 0.59 -0.41 -7.84
N THR A 42 -0.45 -0.48 -8.67
CA THR A 42 -0.39 -0.17 -10.11
C THR A 42 0.19 1.22 -10.35
N GLN A 43 -0.19 2.21 -9.53
CA GLN A 43 0.23 3.58 -9.73
C GLN A 43 1.73 3.78 -9.43
N LEU A 44 2.29 3.09 -8.43
CA LEU A 44 3.72 3.10 -8.16
C LEU A 44 4.50 2.49 -9.35
N VAL A 45 4.05 1.33 -9.83
CA VAL A 45 4.68 0.62 -10.96
C VAL A 45 4.65 1.49 -12.21
N GLU A 46 3.51 2.08 -12.56
CA GLU A 46 3.36 2.95 -13.73
C GLU A 46 4.20 4.22 -13.63
N ASN A 47 4.20 4.89 -12.48
CA ASN A 47 4.97 6.11 -12.25
C ASN A 47 6.47 5.87 -12.42
N ILE A 48 6.98 4.80 -11.81
CA ILE A 48 8.39 4.42 -11.94
C ILE A 48 8.69 4.02 -13.38
N THR A 49 7.89 3.14 -13.99
CA THR A 49 8.10 2.71 -15.38
C THR A 49 8.16 3.91 -16.34
N GLY A 50 7.19 4.82 -16.24
CA GLY A 50 7.16 6.03 -17.05
C GLY A 50 8.33 6.97 -16.77
N HIS A 51 8.77 7.09 -15.52
CA HIS A 51 9.96 7.88 -15.15
C HIS A 51 11.23 7.31 -15.77
N LEU A 52 11.42 5.99 -15.68
CA LEU A 52 12.55 5.29 -16.27
C LEU A 52 12.61 5.47 -17.79
N LEU A 53 11.47 5.32 -18.48
CA LEU A 53 11.37 5.54 -19.92
C LEU A 53 11.69 6.99 -20.31
N ARG A 54 11.29 7.98 -19.50
CA ARG A 54 11.64 9.39 -19.71
C ARG A 54 13.14 9.63 -19.52
N CYS A 55 13.74 9.06 -18.47
CA CYS A 55 15.19 9.14 -18.23
C CYS A 55 16.00 8.49 -19.34
N LEU A 56 15.50 7.38 -19.92
CA LEU A 56 16.10 6.81 -21.12
C LEU A 56 15.94 7.75 -22.31
N ALA A 57 14.74 8.25 -22.61
CA ALA A 57 14.49 9.07 -23.80
C ALA A 57 15.24 10.41 -23.78
N ALA A 58 15.35 11.03 -22.60
CA ALA A 58 16.04 12.29 -22.38
C ALA A 58 16.92 12.19 -21.12
N PRO A 59 18.12 11.60 -21.23
CA PRO A 59 19.01 11.46 -20.08
C PRO A 59 19.44 12.84 -19.60
N VAL A 60 19.04 13.17 -18.37
CA VAL A 60 19.45 14.38 -17.69
C VAL A 60 20.84 14.12 -17.09
N TRP A 61 21.87 14.70 -17.72
CA TRP A 61 23.27 14.52 -17.30
C TRP A 61 23.71 15.49 -16.20
N ILE A 62 22.85 16.45 -15.84
CA ILE A 62 23.15 17.53 -14.88
C ILE A 62 22.14 17.45 -13.73
N ALA A 63 22.62 17.29 -12.51
CA ALA A 63 21.77 17.28 -11.33
C ALA A 63 20.98 18.60 -11.22
N GLU A 64 19.65 18.50 -11.16
CA GLU A 64 18.80 19.67 -10.99
C GLU A 64 18.90 20.15 -9.52
N HIS A 65 19.27 21.42 -9.30
CA HIS A 65 19.49 21.97 -7.96
C HIS A 65 18.16 22.19 -7.21
N ARG A 66 17.52 21.12 -6.73
CA ARG A 66 16.35 21.15 -5.83
C ARG A 66 16.68 20.71 -4.39
N GLN A 67 17.91 20.99 -3.94
CA GLN A 67 18.50 20.38 -2.73
C GLN A 67 17.74 20.68 -1.42
N SER A 68 17.23 21.91 -1.22
CA SER A 68 16.66 22.33 0.07
C SER A 68 15.29 21.70 0.36
N SER A 69 14.35 21.76 -0.60
CA SER A 69 13.04 21.12 -0.47
C SER A 69 13.14 19.61 -0.35
N MET A 70 14.12 19.01 -1.02
CA MET A 70 14.34 17.57 -0.99
C MET A 70 14.86 17.08 0.36
N ASN A 71 15.70 17.84 1.05
CA ASN A 71 16.18 17.48 2.39
C ASN A 71 15.02 17.36 3.39
N ASN A 72 14.04 18.26 3.32
CA ASN A 72 12.86 18.20 4.18
C ASN A 72 12.02 16.94 3.89
N LEU A 73 11.84 16.59 2.62
CA LEU A 73 11.11 15.38 2.23
C LEU A 73 11.84 14.09 2.63
N LYS A 74 13.17 14.06 2.49
CA LYS A 74 14.01 12.95 2.96
C LYS A 74 13.93 12.78 4.47
N ALA A 75 13.88 13.89 5.22
CA ALA A 75 13.72 13.85 6.67
C ALA A 75 12.31 13.37 7.09
N ALA A 76 11.27 13.72 6.33
CA ALA A 76 9.90 13.28 6.60
C ALA A 76 9.66 11.80 6.22
N TRP A 77 10.31 11.32 5.17
CA TRP A 77 10.08 9.98 4.60
C TRP A 77 11.37 9.14 4.44
N PRO A 78 12.22 8.99 5.48
CA PRO A 78 13.53 8.35 5.35
C PRO A 78 13.45 6.92 4.80
N ALA A 79 12.47 6.13 5.28
CA ALA A 79 12.27 4.76 4.82
C ALA A 79 11.94 4.67 3.31
N ALA A 80 11.17 5.62 2.78
CA ALA A 80 10.84 5.66 1.34
C ALA A 80 12.09 5.91 0.50
N PHE A 81 12.94 6.85 0.94
CA PHE A 81 14.19 7.16 0.25
C PHE A 81 15.22 6.02 0.38
N ASP A 82 15.30 5.35 1.52
CA ASP A 82 16.14 4.17 1.68
C ASP A 82 15.70 3.02 0.75
N MET A 83 14.39 2.75 0.65
CA MET A 83 13.85 1.78 -0.29
C MET A 83 14.16 2.14 -1.75
N SER A 84 14.05 3.44 -2.09
CA SER A 84 14.38 3.92 -3.44
C SER A 84 15.85 3.70 -3.78
N LEU A 85 16.77 3.84 -2.82
CA LEU A 85 18.19 3.60 -3.03
C LEU A 85 18.47 2.12 -3.32
N HIS A 86 17.84 1.21 -2.57
CA HIS A 86 17.94 -0.23 -2.84
C HIS A 86 17.38 -0.58 -4.23
N PHE A 87 16.23 -0.01 -4.60
CA PHE A 87 15.65 -0.20 -5.92
C PHE A 87 16.58 0.28 -7.04
N ILE A 88 17.22 1.44 -6.89
CA ILE A 88 18.20 1.97 -7.85
C ILE A 88 19.42 1.04 -7.98
N THR A 89 19.91 0.48 -6.87
CA THR A 89 20.97 -0.51 -6.89
C THR A 89 20.56 -1.74 -7.70
N LEU A 90 19.37 -2.30 -7.46
CA LEU A 90 18.85 -3.44 -8.21
C LEU A 90 18.68 -3.13 -9.72
N LEU A 91 18.20 -1.93 -10.06
CA LEU A 91 18.09 -1.48 -11.45
C LEU A 91 19.46 -1.45 -12.16
N ARG A 92 20.49 -0.93 -11.48
CA ARG A 92 21.85 -0.86 -12.02
C ARG A 92 22.46 -2.25 -12.19
N GLU A 93 22.34 -3.10 -11.18
CA GLU A 93 22.95 -4.44 -11.18
C GLU A 93 22.28 -5.41 -12.14
N GLN A 94 20.95 -5.33 -12.32
CA GLN A 94 20.22 -6.34 -13.08
C GLN A 94 19.84 -5.91 -14.49
N LEU A 95 19.60 -4.61 -14.71
CA LEU A 95 19.15 -4.09 -16.00
C LEU A 95 20.19 -3.19 -16.67
N ASP A 96 21.34 -2.94 -16.04
CA ASP A 96 22.41 -2.04 -16.52
C ASP A 96 21.88 -0.63 -16.88
N ILE A 97 20.89 -0.13 -16.13
CA ILE A 97 20.30 1.21 -16.34
C ILE A 97 20.98 2.23 -15.41
N PRO A 98 21.76 3.19 -15.94
CA PRO A 98 22.35 4.24 -15.13
C PRO A 98 21.31 5.33 -14.83
N LEU A 99 20.90 5.43 -13.57
CA LEU A 99 20.08 6.54 -13.06
C LEU A 99 20.92 7.56 -12.31
N PHE A 100 20.73 8.83 -12.65
CA PHE A 100 21.42 9.97 -12.05
C PHE A 100 20.55 10.77 -11.07
N ASP A 101 19.22 10.71 -11.19
CA ASP A 101 18.28 11.34 -10.26
C ASP A 101 17.67 10.28 -9.31
N SER A 102 18.22 10.18 -8.10
CA SER A 102 17.70 9.28 -7.07
C SER A 102 16.45 9.79 -6.38
N ASP A 103 16.22 11.10 -6.43
CA ASP A 103 15.35 11.77 -5.49
C ASP A 103 13.90 11.73 -5.94
N LEU A 104 13.65 11.82 -7.26
CA LEU A 104 12.31 11.62 -7.82
C LEU A 104 11.79 10.19 -7.61
N ILE A 105 12.66 9.18 -7.68
CA ILE A 105 12.27 7.80 -7.36
C ILE A 105 11.86 7.71 -5.88
N GLY A 106 12.62 8.32 -4.98
CA GLY A 106 12.27 8.44 -3.56
C GLY A 106 10.88 9.04 -3.33
N LEU A 107 10.49 10.03 -4.12
CA LEU A 107 9.14 10.62 -4.02
C LEU A 107 8.03 9.66 -4.44
N TYR A 108 8.22 8.83 -5.48
CA TYR A 108 7.21 7.84 -5.84
C TYR A 108 6.99 6.82 -4.72
N PHE A 109 8.06 6.38 -4.06
CA PHE A 109 7.97 5.54 -2.86
C PHE A 109 7.27 6.27 -1.70
N ALA A 110 7.57 7.55 -1.48
CA ALA A 110 6.94 8.34 -0.42
C ALA A 110 5.43 8.48 -0.67
N CYS A 111 5.03 8.79 -1.92
CA CYS A 111 3.61 8.87 -2.30
C CYS A 111 2.91 7.51 -2.14
N ALA A 112 3.54 6.41 -2.53
CA ALA A 112 2.95 5.08 -2.34
C ALA A 112 2.80 4.78 -0.84
N LEU A 113 3.83 5.01 -0.04
CA LEU A 113 3.78 4.81 1.40
C LEU A 113 2.69 5.66 2.05
N GLU A 114 2.56 6.92 1.67
CA GLU A 114 1.52 7.82 2.18
C GLU A 114 0.10 7.36 1.80
N ARG A 115 -0.12 6.90 0.56
CA ARG A 115 -1.43 6.35 0.14
C ARG A 115 -1.82 5.14 0.97
N HIS A 116 -0.89 4.20 1.16
CA HIS A 116 -1.14 2.95 1.90
C HIS A 116 -1.20 3.15 3.41
N GLN A 117 -0.45 4.11 3.97
CA GLN A 117 -0.58 4.48 5.38
C GLN A 117 -1.93 5.14 5.69
N ASN A 118 -2.47 5.91 4.73
CA ASN A 118 -3.75 6.60 4.88
C ASN A 118 -4.94 5.77 4.40
N GLU A 119 -4.72 4.59 3.82
CA GLU A 119 -5.80 3.70 3.39
C GLU A 119 -6.51 3.16 4.63
N ARG A 120 -7.76 3.60 4.81
CA ARG A 120 -8.59 3.16 5.94
C ARG A 120 -9.34 1.90 5.55
N GLN A 121 -9.07 0.83 6.29
CA GLN A 121 -9.70 -0.45 6.10
C GLN A 121 -11.18 -0.40 6.52
N PRO A 122 -12.12 -0.84 5.66
CA PRO A 122 -13.54 -0.78 5.96
C PRO A 122 -13.93 -1.83 6.99
N ILE A 123 -14.61 -1.39 8.05
CA ILE A 123 -15.28 -2.23 9.04
C ILE A 123 -16.77 -1.88 8.99
N ILE A 124 -17.65 -2.89 8.90
CA ILE A 124 -19.09 -2.64 8.96
C ILE A 124 -19.58 -2.86 10.38
N LEU A 125 -20.27 -1.88 10.96
CA LEU A 125 -20.96 -1.98 12.24
C LEU A 125 -22.46 -2.15 11.98
N LEU A 126 -22.97 -3.36 12.16
CA LEU A 126 -24.42 -3.63 12.12
C LEU A 126 -25.04 -3.27 13.47
N SER A 127 -25.80 -2.17 13.54
CA SER A 127 -26.46 -1.74 14.76
C SER A 127 -27.81 -1.08 14.45
N ASP A 128 -28.87 -1.58 15.08
CA ASP A 128 -30.23 -1.08 14.98
C ASP A 128 -30.48 0.17 15.84
N GLN A 129 -29.56 0.49 16.77
CA GLN A 129 -29.67 1.62 17.69
C GLN A 129 -28.71 2.76 17.34
N ASN A 130 -29.24 3.86 16.82
CA ASN A 130 -28.45 5.01 16.32
C ASN A 130 -27.42 5.54 17.33
N ALA A 131 -27.82 5.77 18.58
CA ALA A 131 -26.93 6.35 19.58
C ALA A 131 -25.76 5.42 19.91
N ILE A 132 -26.02 4.12 20.04
CA ILE A 132 -24.99 3.12 20.30
C ILE A 132 -24.07 2.98 19.09
N ALA A 133 -24.64 2.94 17.88
CA ALA A 133 -23.88 2.86 16.63
C ALA A 133 -22.86 4.00 16.52
N THR A 134 -23.26 5.25 16.80
CA THR A 134 -22.38 6.42 16.76
C THR A 134 -21.29 6.36 17.83
N ILE A 135 -21.62 6.01 19.08
CA ILE A 135 -20.62 5.89 20.16
C ILE A 135 -19.59 4.79 19.83
N ASN A 136 -20.05 3.66 19.33
CA ASN A 136 -19.20 2.54 18.96
C ASN A 136 -18.30 2.86 17.76
N GLN A 137 -18.84 3.52 16.73
CA GLN A 137 -18.05 4.03 15.62
C GLN A 137 -16.91 4.94 16.11
N LEU A 138 -17.21 5.93 16.96
CA LEU A 138 -16.21 6.85 17.50
C LEU A 138 -15.14 6.12 18.34
N ALA A 139 -15.54 5.14 19.15
CA ALA A 139 -14.61 4.36 19.95
C ALA A 139 -13.67 3.53 19.07
N ILE A 140 -14.20 2.86 18.06
CA ILE A 140 -13.41 2.04 17.12
C ILE A 140 -12.45 2.92 16.32
N GLU A 141 -12.95 3.98 15.66
CA GLU A 141 -12.11 4.82 14.79
C GLU A 141 -11.04 5.59 15.58
N ARG A 142 -11.23 5.83 16.88
CA ARG A 142 -10.22 6.41 17.75
C ARG A 142 -9.13 5.43 18.14
N ASP A 143 -9.52 4.21 18.52
CA ASP A 143 -8.60 3.27 19.19
C ASP A 143 -8.04 2.17 18.26
N VAL A 144 -8.61 2.00 17.07
CA VAL A 144 -8.18 1.04 16.05
C VAL A 144 -7.54 1.78 14.87
N LEU A 145 -6.26 1.52 14.63
CA LEU A 145 -5.48 2.19 13.59
C LEU A 145 -6.02 1.89 12.19
N ASN A 146 -5.97 2.90 11.32
CA ASN A 146 -6.24 2.81 9.89
C ASN A 146 -7.55 2.09 9.55
N CYS A 147 -8.61 2.32 10.32
CA CYS A 147 -9.94 1.79 10.04
C CYS A 147 -10.94 2.90 9.72
N ARG A 148 -11.99 2.53 8.97
CA ARG A 148 -13.18 3.35 8.76
C ARG A 148 -14.39 2.50 9.07
N VAL A 149 -15.23 2.96 9.98
CA VAL A 149 -16.45 2.25 10.37
C VAL A 149 -17.62 2.76 9.53
N ILE A 150 -18.29 1.83 8.85
CA ILE A 150 -19.50 2.08 8.07
C ILE A 150 -20.67 1.48 8.87
N ILE A 151 -21.67 2.28 9.18
CA ILE A 151 -22.83 1.82 9.96
C ILE A 151 -23.87 1.22 9.02
N ALA A 152 -24.29 -0.01 9.30
CA ALA A 152 -25.47 -0.64 8.71
C ALA A 152 -26.55 -0.75 9.79
N ARG A 153 -27.78 -0.34 9.51
CA ARG A 153 -28.90 -0.35 10.46
C ARG A 153 -29.83 -1.55 10.30
N SER A 154 -29.65 -2.29 9.21
CA SER A 154 -30.47 -3.45 8.86
C SER A 154 -29.63 -4.48 8.10
N LEU A 155 -30.13 -5.71 8.03
CA LEU A 155 -29.51 -6.75 7.20
C LEU A 155 -29.50 -6.37 5.71
N SER A 156 -30.55 -5.72 5.21
CA SER A 156 -30.61 -5.24 3.83
C SER A 156 -29.53 -4.20 3.53
N GLU A 157 -29.29 -3.27 4.45
CA GLU A 157 -28.25 -2.25 4.31
C GLU A 157 -26.85 -2.89 4.40
N LEU A 158 -26.66 -3.86 5.29
CA LEU A 158 -25.42 -4.64 5.35
C LEU A 158 -25.13 -5.35 4.03
N VAL A 159 -26.13 -5.98 3.41
CA VAL A 159 -25.97 -6.66 2.11
C VAL A 159 -25.62 -5.64 1.02
N ALA A 160 -26.33 -4.53 0.93
CA ALA A 160 -26.06 -3.49 -0.06
C ALA A 160 -24.63 -2.92 0.07
N ILE A 161 -24.17 -2.62 1.29
CA ILE A 161 -22.80 -2.13 1.51
C ILE A 161 -21.76 -3.19 1.08
N ARG A 162 -22.04 -4.48 1.30
CA ARG A 162 -21.13 -5.57 0.92
C ARG A 162 -21.04 -5.81 -0.59
N GLU A 163 -22.04 -5.41 -1.36
CA GLU A 163 -21.97 -5.45 -2.83
C GLU A 163 -21.00 -4.39 -3.37
N GLU A 164 -20.82 -3.27 -2.66
CA GLU A 164 -19.95 -2.17 -3.07
C GLU A 164 -18.55 -2.25 -2.44
N ILE A 165 -18.45 -2.73 -1.20
CA ILE A 165 -17.24 -2.68 -0.38
C ILE A 165 -17.04 -4.03 0.30
N GLU A 166 -15.85 -4.62 0.13
CA GLU A 166 -15.46 -5.80 0.89
C GLU A 166 -14.92 -5.39 2.28
N PRO A 167 -15.63 -5.69 3.38
CA PRO A 167 -15.17 -5.32 4.72
C PRO A 167 -14.14 -6.30 5.26
N LEU A 168 -13.18 -5.82 6.05
CA LEU A 168 -12.27 -6.70 6.79
C LEU A 168 -12.95 -7.41 7.97
N LEU A 169 -13.93 -6.74 8.58
CA LEU A 169 -14.64 -7.22 9.73
C LEU A 169 -16.08 -6.67 9.73
N ILE A 170 -17.02 -7.54 10.12
CA ILE A 170 -18.38 -7.14 10.44
C ILE A 170 -18.56 -7.21 11.96
N ILE A 171 -18.96 -6.12 12.59
CA ILE A 171 -19.29 -6.08 14.01
C ILE A 171 -20.81 -6.11 14.11
N ASN A 172 -21.36 -7.24 14.58
CA ASN A 172 -22.77 -7.35 14.89
C ASN A 172 -23.05 -6.80 16.29
N ASN A 173 -23.64 -5.63 16.34
CA ASN A 173 -24.12 -4.94 17.52
C ASN A 173 -25.64 -4.77 17.48
N SER A 174 -26.32 -5.79 16.97
CA SER A 174 -27.77 -5.85 16.85
C SER A 174 -28.30 -7.16 17.41
N HIS A 175 -29.62 -7.34 17.34
CA HIS A 175 -30.29 -8.60 17.66
C HIS A 175 -30.34 -9.58 16.47
N TYR A 176 -29.93 -9.17 15.27
CA TYR A 176 -29.98 -10.02 14.09
C TYR A 176 -29.00 -11.20 14.22
N LEU A 177 -29.43 -12.38 13.77
CA LEU A 177 -28.55 -13.52 13.59
C LEU A 177 -27.93 -13.43 12.20
N LEU A 178 -26.61 -13.35 12.15
CA LEU A 178 -25.87 -13.48 10.90
C LEU A 178 -25.69 -14.97 10.62
N GLU A 179 -26.01 -15.40 9.40
CA GLU A 179 -25.76 -16.77 8.97
C GLU A 179 -24.26 -17.07 8.97
N ASP A 180 -23.87 -18.31 9.24
CA ASP A 180 -22.46 -18.75 9.29
C ASP A 180 -21.69 -18.48 7.97
N ALA A 181 -22.41 -18.25 6.86
CA ALA A 181 -21.83 -17.85 5.58
C ALA A 181 -21.24 -16.42 5.56
N VAL A 182 -21.56 -15.59 6.56
CA VAL A 182 -20.90 -14.31 6.76
C VAL A 182 -19.53 -14.58 7.37
N ASN A 183 -18.50 -14.70 6.54
CA ASN A 183 -17.13 -14.80 7.04
C ASN A 183 -16.72 -13.52 7.79
N ASN A 184 -15.90 -13.67 8.82
CA ASN A 184 -15.28 -12.58 9.58
C ASN A 184 -16.26 -11.61 10.25
N TYR A 185 -17.10 -12.11 11.16
CA TYR A 185 -17.86 -11.25 12.07
C TYR A 185 -17.54 -11.51 13.55
N ILE A 186 -17.72 -10.47 14.36
CA ILE A 186 -17.76 -10.58 15.83
C ILE A 186 -19.11 -10.06 16.32
N THR A 187 -19.59 -10.60 17.44
CA THR A 187 -20.80 -10.08 18.09
C THR A 187 -20.43 -9.33 19.34
N VAL A 188 -20.82 -8.05 19.42
CA VAL A 188 -20.66 -7.24 20.62
C VAL A 188 -22.04 -6.81 21.09
N LYS A 189 -22.37 -7.05 22.36
CA LYS A 189 -23.63 -6.61 22.94
C LYS A 189 -23.41 -5.28 23.66
N ASN A 190 -24.20 -4.26 23.33
CA ASN A 190 -24.17 -2.90 23.90
C ASN A 190 -22.97 -2.04 23.44
N ILE A 191 -22.66 -0.98 24.20
CA ILE A 191 -21.52 -0.10 23.96
C ILE A 191 -20.21 -0.91 24.09
N ILE A 192 -19.33 -0.78 23.10
CA ILE A 192 -18.04 -1.47 23.04
C ILE A 192 -17.17 -1.01 24.21
N THR A 193 -16.68 -1.99 24.98
CA THR A 193 -15.74 -1.78 26.08
C THR A 193 -14.30 -1.84 25.57
N ALA A 194 -13.33 -1.43 26.40
CA ALA A 194 -11.91 -1.57 26.07
C ALA A 194 -11.52 -3.02 25.72
N ALA A 195 -12.09 -4.02 26.41
CA ALA A 195 -11.86 -5.42 26.07
C ALA A 195 -12.41 -5.79 24.68
N GLY A 196 -13.56 -5.21 24.29
CA GLY A 196 -14.10 -5.38 22.94
C GLY A 196 -13.23 -4.74 21.86
N ILE A 197 -12.64 -3.56 22.14
CA ILE A 197 -11.66 -2.92 21.25
C ILE A 197 -10.42 -3.81 21.06
N GLU A 198 -9.88 -4.38 22.12
CA GLU A 198 -8.73 -5.30 22.01
C GLU A 198 -9.08 -6.57 21.22
N GLN A 199 -10.30 -7.08 21.36
CA GLN A 199 -10.78 -8.19 20.52
C GLN A 199 -10.82 -7.81 19.04
N ILE A 200 -11.30 -6.61 18.70
CA ILE A 200 -11.30 -6.10 17.32
C ILE A 200 -9.88 -6.01 16.77
N LYS A 201 -8.95 -5.44 17.54
CA LYS A 201 -7.53 -5.33 17.14
C LYS A 201 -6.91 -6.70 16.89
N HIS A 202 -7.14 -7.65 17.80
CA HIS A 202 -6.62 -9.01 17.66
C HIS A 202 -7.20 -9.73 16.44
N PHE A 203 -8.50 -9.54 16.18
CA PHE A 203 -9.16 -10.08 15.00
C PHE A 203 -8.54 -9.51 13.72
N LEU A 204 -8.42 -8.19 13.62
CA LEU A 204 -7.84 -7.52 12.45
C LEU A 204 -6.39 -7.95 12.22
N ALA A 205 -5.58 -8.07 13.28
CA ALA A 205 -4.22 -8.59 13.18
C ALA A 205 -4.19 -10.03 12.63
N THR A 206 -5.13 -10.88 13.06
CA THR A 206 -5.21 -12.28 12.59
C THR A 206 -5.74 -12.38 11.17
N ALA A 207 -6.77 -11.59 10.82
CA ALA A 207 -7.32 -11.52 9.47
C ALA A 207 -6.26 -11.01 8.48
N PHE A 208 -5.46 -10.03 8.90
CA PHE A 208 -4.33 -9.52 8.14
C PHE A 208 -3.27 -10.59 7.85
N ILE A 209 -2.91 -11.41 8.85
CA ILE A 209 -1.99 -12.55 8.67
C ILE A 209 -2.56 -13.57 7.67
N ARG A 210 -3.87 -13.86 7.73
CA ARG A 210 -4.52 -14.81 6.82
C ARG A 210 -4.63 -14.30 5.38
N GLN A 211 -4.82 -13.00 5.20
CA GLN A 211 -4.88 -12.37 3.88
C GLN A 211 -3.48 -12.14 3.27
N GLN A 212 -2.43 -12.07 4.10
CA GLN A 212 -1.05 -11.86 3.66
C GLN A 212 -0.07 -12.88 4.27
N PRO A 213 -0.24 -14.20 4.02
CA PRO A 213 0.60 -15.23 4.62
C PRO A 213 2.08 -15.08 4.23
N GLU A 214 2.37 -14.62 3.02
CA GLU A 214 3.73 -14.45 2.50
C GLU A 214 4.54 -13.36 3.24
N ARG A 215 3.87 -12.49 4.00
CA ARG A 215 4.50 -11.42 4.81
C ARG A 215 5.04 -11.93 6.16
N PHE A 216 4.53 -13.06 6.63
CA PHE A 216 4.88 -13.66 7.93
C PHE A 216 5.57 -15.01 7.80
N PHE A 217 5.31 -15.73 6.71
CA PHE A 217 5.93 -17.00 6.40
C PHE A 217 6.84 -16.81 5.18
N SER A 218 8.14 -16.65 5.42
CA SER A 218 9.15 -16.80 4.36
C SER A 218 9.03 -18.21 3.77
N ALA A 219 8.96 -18.32 2.44
CA ALA A 219 9.04 -19.60 1.76
C ALA A 219 10.26 -20.40 2.27
N PRO A 220 10.13 -21.71 2.51
CA PRO A 220 11.28 -22.51 2.91
C PRO A 220 12.24 -22.63 1.73
N GLY A 221 13.46 -22.09 1.91
CA GLY A 221 14.70 -22.49 1.23
C GLY A 221 14.77 -22.27 -0.27
#